data_AF-A0A7Z7YSL5-F1
#
_entry.id   AF-A0A7Z7YSL5-F1
#
_cell.length_a   1.000
_cell.length_b   1.000
_cell.length_c   1.000
_cell.angle_alpha   90.00
_cell.angle_beta   90.00
_cell.angle_gamma   90.00
#
_symmetry.space_group_name_H-M   'P 1'
#
loop_
_entity.id
_entity.type
_entity.pdbx_description
1 polymer ?
#
loop_
_entity_poly.entity_id
_entity_poly.type
_entity_poly.pdbx_seq_one_letter_code
_entity_poly.pdbx_strand_id
1 'polypeptide(L)'
;MNSGVGINTINSEEQSKEKVIYYSYINNSAIYLLINHLHNENKILDKIKVCNNPNMYEDYTHLFLPYQGEYSSNEYKDSGNIS
;
A
#
# COMPACT_ATOMS: atom_id res chain seq x y z
N MET A 1 -5.83 4.43 -19.86
CA MET A 1 -5.53 5.68 -19.12
C MET A 1 -6.57 6.68 -19.53
N ASN A 2 -7.48 7.00 -18.61
CA ASN A 2 -8.75 7.62 -18.97
C ASN A 2 -8.87 9.06 -18.44
N SER A 3 -8.06 9.42 -17.45
CA SER A 3 -8.00 10.75 -16.85
C SER A 3 -6.65 10.97 -16.16
N GLY A 4 -6.34 12.23 -15.84
CA GLY A 4 -5.18 12.64 -15.05
C GLY A 4 -5.59 13.68 -14.01
N VAL A 5 -4.70 13.97 -13.06
CA VAL A 5 -4.88 15.00 -12.04
C VAL A 5 -3.81 16.06 -12.25
N GLY A 6 -4.19 17.33 -12.15
CA GLY A 6 -3.32 18.49 -12.29
C GLY A 6 -3.69 19.57 -11.28
N ILE A 7 -2.80 20.54 -11.09
CA ILE A 7 -3.04 21.69 -10.20
C ILE A 7 -3.10 22.94 -11.07
N ASN A 8 -4.24 23.61 -11.06
CA ASN A 8 -4.40 24.89 -11.76
C ASN A 8 -4.02 26.06 -10.85
N THR A 9 -3.33 27.04 -11.41
CA THR A 9 -3.10 28.35 -10.78
C THR A 9 -4.05 29.40 -11.36
N ILE A 10 -4.56 30.31 -10.52
CA ILE A 10 -5.37 31.45 -10.99
C ILE A 10 -4.42 32.60 -11.30
N ASN A 11 -4.13 32.83 -12.57
CA ASN A 11 -3.34 33.95 -13.04
C ASN A 11 -3.94 34.57 -14.31
N SER A 12 -3.53 35.80 -14.63
CA SER A 12 -4.00 36.58 -15.78
C SER A 12 -3.23 36.29 -17.08
N GLU A 13 -2.26 35.38 -17.05
CA GLU A 13 -1.39 35.05 -18.18
C GLU A 13 -1.82 33.73 -18.83
N GLU A 14 -1.68 33.62 -20.16
CA GLU A 14 -1.94 32.37 -20.88
C GLU A 14 -0.99 31.26 -20.38
N GLN A 15 -1.57 30.17 -19.88
CA GLN A 15 -0.80 29.02 -19.41
C GLN A 15 -0.20 28.26 -20.60
N SER A 16 1.09 27.99 -20.52
CA SER A 16 1.79 27.14 -21.48
C SER A 16 1.30 25.71 -21.40
N LYS A 17 1.31 24.99 -22.55
CA LYS A 17 0.91 23.58 -22.64
C LYS A 17 1.64 22.71 -21.60
N GLU A 18 0.88 22.14 -20.67
CA GLU A 18 1.43 21.29 -19.62
C GLU A 18 2.04 20.00 -20.18
N LYS A 19 3.17 19.59 -19.58
CA LYS A 19 3.80 18.31 -19.84
C LYS A 19 3.09 17.24 -19.02
N VAL A 20 2.46 16.27 -19.69
CA VAL A 20 1.89 15.10 -19.02
C VAL A 20 3.03 14.18 -18.57
N ILE A 21 3.09 13.90 -17.26
CA ILE A 21 4.06 12.98 -16.66
C ILE A 21 3.31 11.73 -16.19
N TYR A 22 3.86 10.57 -16.52
CA TYR A 22 3.28 9.28 -16.20
C TYR A 22 4.00 8.67 -15.00
N TYR A 23 3.23 8.35 -13.96
CA TYR A 23 3.70 7.59 -12.82
C TYR A 23 3.04 6.22 -12.82
N SER A 24 3.78 5.20 -12.44
CA SER A 24 3.29 3.83 -12.35
C SER A 24 3.73 3.23 -11.03
N TYR A 25 2.85 2.44 -10.43
CA TYR A 25 3.13 1.68 -9.22
C TYR A 25 2.64 0.25 -9.42
N ILE A 26 3.27 -0.69 -8.73
CA ILE A 26 2.79 -2.06 -8.69
C ILE A 26 1.54 -2.07 -7.81
N ASN A 27 0.48 -2.73 -8.26
CA ASN A 27 -0.75 -2.87 -7.50
C ASN A 27 -0.45 -3.46 -6.10
N ASN A 28 -0.99 -2.82 -5.05
CA ASN A 28 -0.70 -3.18 -3.66
C ASN A 28 -1.07 -4.63 -3.35
N SER A 29 -2.13 -5.17 -3.92
CA SER A 29 -2.56 -6.56 -3.73
C SER A 29 -1.53 -7.54 -4.27
N ALA A 30 -0.96 -7.25 -5.45
CA ALA A 30 0.12 -8.05 -6.00
C ALA A 30 1.37 -8.00 -5.12
N ILE A 31 1.69 -6.83 -4.56
CA ILE A 31 2.79 -6.67 -3.59
C ILE A 31 2.51 -7.51 -2.33
N TYR A 32 1.31 -7.46 -1.78
CA TYR A 32 0.96 -8.18 -0.56
C TYR A 32 1.00 -9.70 -0.74
N LEU A 33 0.58 -10.22 -1.90
CA LEU A 33 0.73 -11.64 -2.23
C LEU A 33 2.20 -12.06 -2.25
N LEU A 34 3.07 -11.24 -2.84
CA LEU A 34 4.50 -11.49 -2.83
C LEU A 34 5.06 -11.49 -1.40
N ILE A 35 4.73 -10.48 -0.60
CA ILE A 35 5.17 -10.40 0.81
C ILE A 35 4.71 -11.63 1.59
N ASN A 36 3.45 -12.06 1.42
CA ASN A 36 2.93 -13.25 2.06
C ASN A 36 3.69 -14.52 1.64
N HIS A 37 4.04 -14.64 0.35
CA HIS A 37 4.88 -15.74 -0.11
C HIS A 37 6.27 -15.72 0.54
N LEU A 38 6.92 -14.55 0.58
CA LEU A 38 8.26 -14.39 1.18
C LEU A 38 8.27 -14.68 2.68
N HIS A 39 7.18 -14.39 3.41
CA HIS A 39 7.06 -14.73 4.83
C HIS A 39 7.02 -16.23 5.10
N ASN A 40 6.69 -17.07 4.11
CA ASN A 40 6.71 -18.53 4.25
C ASN A 40 8.08 -19.15 3.91
N GLU A 41 9.04 -18.34 3.44
CA GLU A 41 10.37 -18.79 3.05
C GLU A 41 11.38 -18.57 4.16
N ASN A 42 11.73 -19.63 4.91
CA ASN A 42 12.65 -19.57 6.06
C ASN A 42 13.99 -18.86 5.73
N LYS A 43 14.55 -19.10 4.54
CA LYS A 43 15.82 -18.47 4.10
C LYS A 43 15.74 -16.94 3.97
N ILE A 44 14.54 -16.40 3.82
CA ILE A 44 14.28 -14.96 3.71
C ILE A 44 14.02 -14.37 5.08
N LEU A 45 13.31 -15.08 5.95
CA LEU A 45 13.08 -14.67 7.33
C LEU A 45 14.39 -14.37 8.08
N ASP A 46 15.44 -15.17 7.84
CA ASP A 46 16.77 -14.96 8.44
C ASP A 46 17.49 -13.70 7.94
N LYS A 47 17.04 -13.10 6.82
CA LYS A 47 17.67 -11.95 6.17
C LYS A 47 16.92 -10.63 6.42
N ILE A 48 15.73 -10.69 6.99
CA ILE A 48 14.89 -9.52 7.23
C ILE A 48 14.87 -9.17 8.71
N LYS A 49 14.75 -7.88 9.02
CA LYS A 49 14.53 -7.42 10.38
C LYS A 49 13.04 -7.45 10.69
N VAL A 50 12.65 -8.29 11.64
CA VAL A 50 11.28 -8.30 12.17
C VAL A 50 11.18 -7.27 13.30
N CYS A 51 10.13 -6.46 13.25
CA CYS A 51 9.81 -5.46 14.27
C CYS A 51 8.43 -5.74 14.84
N ASN A 52 8.19 -5.34 16.09
CA ASN A 52 6.87 -5.43 16.70
C ASN A 52 5.87 -4.53 15.94
N ASN A 53 4.66 -5.03 15.74
CA ASN A 53 3.59 -4.24 15.12
C ASN A 53 3.23 -3.09 16.09
N PRO A 54 3.34 -1.81 15.68
CA PRO A 54 3.08 -0.67 16.57
C PRO A 54 1.62 -0.55 16.99
N ASN A 55 0.70 -1.20 16.27
CA ASN A 55 -0.71 -1.25 16.63
C ASN A 55 -1.04 -2.33 17.67
N MET A 56 -0.06 -3.16 18.04
CA MET A 56 -0.23 -4.20 19.03
C MET A 56 -0.35 -3.58 20.42
N TYR A 57 -1.39 -3.97 21.14
CA TYR A 57 -1.66 -3.57 22.52
C TYR A 57 -1.54 -4.79 23.42
N GLU A 58 -0.90 -4.65 24.57
CA GLU A 58 -0.72 -5.74 25.54
C GLU A 58 -1.25 -5.30 26.90
N ASP A 59 -2.08 -6.14 27.52
CA ASP A 59 -2.45 -6.02 28.94
C ASP A 59 -1.85 -7.18 29.76
N TYR A 60 -2.17 -7.27 31.05
CA TYR A 60 -1.57 -8.27 31.95
C TYR A 60 -1.82 -9.73 31.55
N THR A 61 -2.84 -10.01 30.73
CA THR A 61 -3.23 -11.37 30.36
C THR A 61 -3.44 -11.58 28.87
N HIS A 62 -3.45 -10.52 28.06
CA HIS A 62 -3.78 -10.59 26.63
C HIS A 62 -2.89 -9.72 25.76
N LEU A 63 -2.70 -10.20 24.53
CA LEU A 63 -2.15 -9.45 23.42
C LEU A 63 -3.27 -9.19 22.41
N PHE A 64 -3.48 -7.93 22.06
CA PHE A 64 -4.54 -7.47 21.17
C PHE A 64 -3.97 -6.80 19.92
N LEU A 65 -4.57 -7.12 18.78
CA LEU A 65 -4.34 -6.45 17.51
C LEU A 65 -5.68 -5.87 17.05
N PRO A 66 -5.85 -4.54 17.04
CA PRO A 66 -7.13 -3.89 16.77
C PRO A 66 -7.65 -4.13 15.36
N TYR A 67 -6.74 -4.35 14.43
CA TYR A 67 -7.03 -4.76 13.07
C TYR A 67 -5.81 -5.52 12.53
N GLN A 68 -6.07 -6.44 11.60
CA GLN A 68 -5.05 -7.15 10.86
C GLN A 68 -5.38 -7.04 9.38
N GLY A 69 -4.40 -6.68 8.56
CA GLY A 69 -4.54 -6.74 7.11
C GLY A 69 -4.68 -8.20 6.69
N GLU A 70 -5.80 -8.55 6.05
CA GLU A 70 -6.01 -9.89 5.52
C GLU A 70 -5.42 -9.95 4.10
N TYR A 71 -4.21 -10.51 3.99
CA TYR A 71 -3.44 -10.55 2.74
C TYR A 71 -3.58 -11.87 1.96
N SER A 72 -4.29 -12.85 2.52
CA SER A 72 -4.34 -14.24 2.05
C SER A 72 -5.68 -14.67 1.43
N SER A 73 -6.64 -13.76 1.26
CA SER A 73 -7.91 -14.10 0.63
C SER A 73 -7.78 -14.08 -0.91
N ASN A 74 -8.09 -15.22 -1.53
CA ASN A 74 -8.34 -15.29 -2.99
C ASN A 74 -9.56 -14.42 -3.42
N GLU A 75 -10.24 -13.81 -2.46
CA GLU A 75 -11.32 -12.84 -2.63
C GLU A 75 -10.86 -11.40 -2.32
N TYR A 76 -9.64 -11.02 -2.74
CA TYR A 76 -9.29 -9.60 -2.76
C TYR A 76 -10.22 -8.88 -3.75
N LYS A 77 -11.33 -8.36 -3.23
CA LYS A 77 -12.17 -7.38 -3.92
C LYS A 77 -11.43 -6.06 -3.82
N ASP A 78 -10.66 -5.75 -4.86
CA ASP A 78 -10.19 -4.39 -5.10
C ASP A 78 -11.42 -3.48 -5.16
N SER A 79 -11.72 -2.80 -4.05
CA SER A 79 -12.84 -1.88 -3.98
C SER A 79 -12.53 -0.55 -4.68
N GLY A 80 -11.35 -0.42 -5.30
CA GLY A 80 -10.90 0.79 -5.97
C GLY A 80 -10.67 1.96 -5.03
N ASN A 81 -10.89 1.80 -3.73
CA ASN A 81 -10.71 2.87 -2.74
C ASN A 81 -9.28 2.86 -2.22
N ILE A 82 -8.40 3.47 -3.00
CA ILE A 82 -7.21 4.14 -2.50
C ILE A 82 -7.68 5.55 -2.11
N SER A 83 -7.93 5.78 -0.82
CA SER A 83 -8.08 7.12 -0.24
C SER A 83 -6.79 7.54 0.45
#